data_AF-A0A4Q6BZ22-F1
#
_entry.id   AF-A0A4Q6BZ22-F1
#
_cell.length_a   1.000
_cell.length_b   1.000
_cell.length_c   1.000
_cell.angle_alpha   90.00
_cell.angle_beta   90.00
_cell.angle_gamma   90.00
#
_symmetry.space_group_name_H-M   'P 1'
#
loop_
_entity.id
_entity.type
_entity.pdbx_description
1 polymer ?
#
loop_
_entity_poly.entity_id
_entity_poly.type
_entity_poly.pdbx_seq_one_letter_code
_entity_poly.pdbx_strand_id
1 'polypeptide(L)'
;MSAANKSHFSYFTESILVTVLGLLGAFAIGYYTLGGFEAGLSAVFICAVLSVLEVSLSFDNAVVNASVLRNMNDIWRHRFLTWGILIAVFGMRLVFPLALVGIVAHIGPWDAIVLAATKPDEYAKLMLSAHIPVAAFGGAFLLMVALKHFFKENKEVFWLTYLERPLSAMGKLDTSELAVAMLVVY
;
A
#
# COMPACT_ATOMS: atom_id res chain seq x y z
N MET A 1 -10.09 38.98 15.03
CA MET A 1 -8.64 38.65 15.03
C MET A 1 -8.28 38.12 13.66
N SER A 2 -7.21 38.66 13.09
CA SER A 2 -6.83 38.61 11.68
C SER A 2 -6.80 37.19 11.10
N ALA A 3 -7.56 36.96 10.02
CA ALA A 3 -7.38 35.79 9.17
C ALA A 3 -6.03 35.96 8.45
N ALA A 4 -4.96 35.49 9.09
CA ALA A 4 -3.64 35.49 8.50
C ALA A 4 -3.70 34.72 7.18
N ASN A 5 -3.36 35.41 6.09
CA ASN A 5 -3.26 34.88 4.74
C ASN A 5 -2.18 33.78 4.74
N LYS A 6 -2.58 32.52 4.98
CA LYS A 6 -1.65 31.39 4.97
C LYS A 6 -1.16 31.22 3.54
N SER A 7 0.12 31.53 3.31
CA SER A 7 0.81 31.22 2.06
C SER A 7 0.60 29.75 1.70
N HIS A 8 0.40 29.43 0.42
CA HIS A 8 0.26 28.06 -0.06
C HIS A 8 1.40 27.14 0.42
N PHE A 9 2.60 27.68 0.66
CA PHE A 9 3.74 26.96 1.21
C PHE A 9 3.57 26.50 2.66
N SER A 10 2.73 27.17 3.45
CA SER A 10 2.44 26.81 4.84
C SER A 10 1.74 25.45 4.94
N TYR A 11 1.00 25.04 3.91
CA TYR A 11 0.32 23.74 3.88
C TYR A 11 1.29 22.58 3.62
N PHE A 12 2.40 22.83 2.93
CA PHE A 12 3.40 21.81 2.58
C PHE A 12 4.59 21.77 3.53
N THR A 13 4.68 22.69 4.48
CA THR A 13 5.86 22.82 5.36
C THR A 13 6.12 21.54 6.14
N GLU A 14 5.07 20.92 6.68
CA GLU A 14 5.19 19.64 7.40
C GLU A 14 5.64 18.51 6.48
N SER A 15 5.06 18.41 5.28
CA SER A 15 5.45 17.38 4.30
C SER A 15 6.89 17.53 3.84
N ILE A 16 7.32 18.76 3.53
CA ILE A 16 8.69 19.06 3.10
C ILE A 16 9.67 18.73 4.23
N LEU A 17 9.35 19.11 5.47
CA LEU A 17 10.18 18.79 6.63
C LEU A 17 10.36 17.28 6.79
N VAL A 18 9.27 16.51 6.73
CA VAL A 18 9.32 15.05 6.83
C VAL A 18 10.13 14.43 5.68
N THR A 19 9.96 14.91 4.45
CA THR A 19 10.76 14.44 3.31
C THR A 19 12.25 14.73 3.49
N VAL A 20 12.61 15.95 3.90
CA VAL A 20 14.02 16.32 4.13
C VAL A 20 14.62 15.46 5.25
N LEU A 21 13.92 15.31 6.37
CA LEU A 21 14.37 14.45 7.47
C LEU A 21 14.49 12.99 7.04
N GLY A 22 13.57 12.48 6.23
CA GLY A 22 13.62 11.13 5.68
C GLY A 22 14.82 10.92 4.77
N LEU A 23 15.10 11.85 3.85
CA LEU A 23 16.26 11.78 2.97
C LEU A 23 17.58 11.91 3.74
N LEU A 24 17.65 12.79 4.75
CA LEU A 24 18.82 12.86 5.64
C LEU A 24 19.01 11.56 6.43
N GLY A 25 17.92 10.94 6.89
CA GLY A 25 17.93 9.62 7.51
C GLY A 25 18.46 8.53 6.57
N ALA A 26 17.99 8.52 5.32
CA ALA A 26 18.48 7.60 4.28
C ALA A 26 19.98 7.80 4.01
N PHE A 27 20.44 9.05 3.93
CA PHE A 27 21.86 9.37 3.81
C PHE A 27 22.66 8.81 4.99
N ALA A 28 22.21 9.10 6.22
CA ALA A 28 22.90 8.66 7.44
C ALA A 28 22.99 7.13 7.50
N ILE A 29 21.88 6.42 7.26
CA ILE A 29 21.86 4.96 7.24
C ILE A 29 22.80 4.43 6.17
N GLY A 30 22.69 4.92 4.92
CA GLY A 30 23.55 4.49 3.81
C GLY A 30 25.04 4.74 4.09
N TYR A 31 25.36 5.88 4.70
CA TYR A 31 26.72 6.23 5.08
C TYR A 31 27.30 5.25 6.12
N TYR A 32 26.54 4.94 7.18
CA TYR A 32 27.00 4.08 8.27
C TYR A 32 26.99 2.59 7.93
N THR A 33 26.01 2.10 7.15
CA THR A 33 25.85 0.65 6.90
C THR A 33 26.48 0.19 5.59
N LEU A 34 26.50 1.03 4.55
CA LEU A 34 27.04 0.67 3.23
C LEU A 34 28.43 1.25 2.93
N GLY A 35 29.05 1.96 3.88
CA GLY A 35 30.50 2.22 3.85
C GLY A 35 30.94 3.51 3.16
N GLY A 36 30.29 4.64 3.46
CA GLY A 36 30.83 5.97 3.15
C GLY A 36 29.93 6.88 2.33
N PHE A 37 30.51 7.98 1.84
CA PHE A 37 29.77 9.10 1.25
C PHE A 37 29.01 8.72 -0.04
N GLU A 38 29.62 7.93 -0.92
CA GLU A 38 28.98 7.47 -2.16
C GLU A 38 27.75 6.59 -1.87
N ALA A 39 27.86 5.71 -0.87
CA ALA A 39 26.76 4.84 -0.47
C ALA A 39 25.61 5.61 0.18
N GLY A 40 25.92 6.65 0.96
CA GLY A 40 24.93 7.60 1.48
C GLY A 40 24.16 8.32 0.36
N LEU A 41 24.86 8.82 -0.67
CA LEU A 41 24.21 9.45 -1.83
C LEU A 41 23.34 8.47 -2.63
N SER A 42 23.81 7.23 -2.81
CA SER A 42 23.02 6.18 -3.47
C SER A 42 21.73 5.87 -2.71
N ALA A 43 21.80 5.76 -1.37
CA ALA A 43 20.64 5.54 -0.52
C ALA A 43 19.63 6.70 -0.62
N VAL A 44 20.10 7.96 -0.66
CA VAL A 44 19.24 9.14 -0.90
C VAL A 44 18.55 9.04 -2.25
N PHE A 45 19.29 8.71 -3.31
CA PHE A 45 18.73 8.59 -4.66
C PHE A 45 17.64 7.51 -4.72
N ILE A 46 17.92 6.31 -4.19
CA ILE A 46 16.94 5.22 -4.13
C ILE A 46 15.70 5.66 -3.32
N CYS A 47 15.89 6.25 -2.15
CA CYS A 47 14.80 6.72 -1.30
C CYS A 47 13.96 7.81 -1.99
N ALA A 48 14.58 8.73 -2.72
CA ALA A 48 13.89 9.77 -3.48
C ALA A 48 13.05 9.17 -4.61
N VAL A 49 13.60 8.23 -5.38
CA VAL A 49 12.86 7.54 -6.46
C VAL A 49 11.68 6.76 -5.87
N LEU A 50 11.91 5.97 -4.82
CA LEU A 50 10.84 5.23 -4.14
C LEU A 50 9.78 6.17 -3.56
N SER A 51 10.16 7.32 -3.03
CA SER A 51 9.22 8.33 -2.51
C SER A 51 8.35 8.90 -3.63
N VAL A 52 8.91 9.21 -4.80
CA VAL A 52 8.13 9.68 -5.96
C VAL A 52 7.16 8.60 -6.44
N LEU A 53 7.60 7.35 -6.53
CA LEU A 53 6.74 6.22 -6.89
C LEU A 53 5.59 6.04 -5.89
N GLU A 54 5.91 6.08 -4.59
CA GLU A 54 4.93 5.91 -3.53
C GLU A 54 3.90 7.05 -3.51
N VAL A 55 4.34 8.31 -3.68
CA VAL A 55 3.43 9.46 -3.76
C VAL A 55 2.52 9.35 -4.98
N SER A 56 3.06 8.94 -6.13
CA SER A 56 2.30 8.77 -7.37
C SER A 56 1.19 7.71 -7.21
N LEU A 57 1.54 6.53 -6.69
CA LEU A 57 0.57 5.44 -6.44
C LEU A 57 -0.43 5.78 -5.32
N SER A 58 -0.01 6.57 -4.33
CA SER A 58 -0.88 7.01 -3.25
C SER A 58 -1.86 8.10 -3.70
N PHE A 59 -1.50 8.88 -4.72
CA PHE A 59 -2.33 9.99 -5.21
C PHE A 59 -3.65 9.48 -5.82
N ASP A 60 -3.59 8.45 -6.66
CA ASP A 60 -4.79 7.84 -7.27
C ASP A 60 -5.76 7.34 -6.19
N ASN A 61 -5.21 6.70 -5.16
CA ASN A 61 -5.98 6.24 -4.01
C ASN A 61 -6.55 7.40 -3.17
N ALA A 62 -5.80 8.49 -3.01
CA ALA A 62 -6.24 9.67 -2.26
C ALA A 62 -7.41 10.38 -2.95
N VAL A 63 -7.42 10.45 -4.28
CA VAL A 63 -8.52 11.08 -5.05
C VAL A 63 -9.83 10.33 -4.85
N VAL A 64 -9.80 9.00 -4.97
CA VAL A 64 -10.99 8.17 -4.73
C VAL A 64 -11.45 8.29 -3.27
N ASN A 65 -10.52 8.20 -2.31
CA ASN A 65 -10.85 8.31 -0.88
C ASN A 65 -11.40 9.70 -0.51
N ALA A 66 -10.93 10.78 -1.14
CA ALA A 66 -11.46 12.13 -0.91
C ALA A 66 -12.94 12.25 -1.27
N SER A 67 -13.37 11.58 -2.35
CA SER A 67 -14.79 11.55 -2.74
C SER A 67 -15.68 10.90 -1.68
N VAL A 68 -15.17 9.84 -1.02
CA VAL A 68 -15.86 9.15 0.06
C VAL A 68 -15.88 9.99 1.33
N LEU A 69 -14.74 10.61 1.69
CA LEU A 69 -14.60 11.44 2.89
C LEU A 69 -15.49 12.68 2.88
N ARG A 70 -15.81 13.22 1.69
CA ARG A 70 -16.73 14.36 1.56
C ARG A 70 -18.13 14.07 2.10
N ASN A 71 -18.57 12.81 2.03
CA ASN A 71 -19.89 12.39 2.48
C ASN A 71 -19.88 11.86 3.93
N MET A 72 -18.71 11.80 4.57
CA MET A 72 -18.58 11.34 5.96
C MET A 72 -18.81 12.48 6.95
N ASN A 73 -19.38 12.14 8.10
CA ASN A 73 -19.47 13.07 9.22
C ASN A 73 -18.07 13.44 9.75
N ASP A 74 -17.97 14.57 10.44
CA ASP A 74 -16.68 15.16 10.81
C ASP A 74 -15.85 14.24 11.72
N ILE A 75 -16.51 13.48 12.59
CA ILE A 75 -15.87 12.58 13.55
C ILE A 75 -15.18 11.42 12.83
N TRP A 76 -15.88 10.76 11.91
CA TRP A 76 -15.32 9.65 11.14
C TRP A 76 -14.29 10.12 10.12
N ARG A 77 -14.49 11.29 9.52
CA ARG A 77 -13.47 11.91 8.65
C ARG A 77 -12.16 12.14 9.40
N HIS A 78 -12.23 12.67 10.62
CA HIS A 78 -11.03 12.88 11.43
C HIS A 78 -10.38 11.57 11.89
N ARG A 79 -11.17 10.57 12.30
CA ARG A 79 -10.65 9.22 12.64
C ARG A 79 -9.95 8.55 11.46
N PHE A 80 -10.54 8.65 10.26
CA PHE A 80 -9.97 8.07 9.06
C PHE A 80 -8.63 8.72 8.70
N LEU A 81 -8.57 10.06 8.73
CA LEU A 81 -7.35 10.81 8.40
C LEU A 81 -6.22 10.61 9.44
N THR A 82 -6.57 10.33 10.70
CA THR A 82 -5.58 10.12 11.76
C THR A 82 -5.17 8.64 11.84
N TRP A 83 -6.09 7.78 12.26
CA TRP A 83 -5.81 6.37 12.50
C TRP A 83 -5.80 5.54 11.23
N GLY A 84 -6.71 5.82 10.30
CA GLY A 84 -6.81 5.08 9.04
C GLY A 84 -5.53 5.20 8.22
N ILE A 85 -5.05 6.42 8.00
CA ILE A 85 -3.78 6.66 7.27
C ILE A 85 -2.59 6.09 8.05
N LEU A 86 -2.51 6.29 9.37
CA LEU A 86 -1.41 5.77 10.18
C LEU A 86 -1.32 4.24 10.09
N ILE A 87 -2.45 3.53 10.26
CA ILE A 87 -2.49 2.07 10.16
C ILE A 87 -2.20 1.63 8.72
N ALA A 88 -2.73 2.31 7.71
CA ALA A 88 -2.46 1.95 6.32
C ALA A 88 -0.97 2.09 5.97
N VAL A 89 -0.32 3.17 6.43
CA VAL A 89 1.10 3.43 6.14
C VAL A 89 2.01 2.55 6.98
N PHE A 90 1.93 2.64 8.31
CA PHE A 90 2.85 1.92 9.20
C PHE A 90 2.46 0.45 9.37
N GLY A 91 1.17 0.15 9.38
CA GLY A 91 0.69 -1.22 9.45
C GLY A 91 1.10 -2.03 8.23
N MET A 92 0.90 -1.51 7.02
CA MET A 92 1.27 -2.24 5.80
C MET A 92 2.78 -2.25 5.53
N ARG A 93 3.53 -1.20 5.91
CA ARG A 93 4.96 -1.09 5.59
C ARG A 93 5.90 -1.61 6.67
N LEU A 94 5.54 -1.52 7.95
CA LEU A 94 6.38 -1.98 9.05
C LEU A 94 5.82 -3.23 9.71
N VAL A 95 4.58 -3.14 10.19
CA VAL A 95 3.99 -4.22 11.02
C VAL A 95 3.74 -5.47 10.20
N PHE A 96 3.20 -5.34 8.98
CA PHE A 96 2.86 -6.46 8.12
C PHE A 96 4.09 -7.28 7.69
N PRO A 97 5.18 -6.67 7.16
CA PRO A 97 6.42 -7.40 6.89
C PRO A 97 6.98 -8.12 8.12
N LEU A 98 7.06 -7.43 9.26
CA LEU A 98 7.58 -8.02 10.50
C LEU A 98 6.73 -9.20 10.99
N ALA A 99 5.40 -9.04 10.99
CA ALA A 99 4.47 -10.09 11.37
C ALA A 99 4.58 -11.30 10.43
N LEU A 100 4.72 -11.04 9.13
CA LEU A 100 4.87 -12.10 8.14
C LEU A 100 6.18 -12.87 8.34
N VAL A 101 7.32 -12.21 8.56
CA VAL A 101 8.58 -12.90 8.92
C VAL A 101 8.41 -13.71 10.20
N GLY A 102 7.79 -13.11 11.23
CA GLY A 102 7.55 -13.80 12.51
C GLY A 102 6.78 -15.10 12.34
N ILE A 103 5.76 -15.10 11.48
CA ILE A 103 4.96 -16.30 11.18
C ILE A 103 5.78 -17.31 10.36
N VAL A 104 6.46 -16.88 9.30
CA VAL A 104 7.21 -17.76 8.40
C VAL A 104 8.42 -18.41 9.07
N ALA A 105 9.12 -17.65 9.90
CA ALA A 105 10.28 -18.13 10.65
C ALA A 105 9.91 -18.76 12.00
N HIS A 106 8.64 -18.73 12.39
CA HIS A 106 8.14 -19.18 13.70
C HIS A 106 8.91 -18.57 14.89
N ILE A 107 9.21 -17.27 14.81
CA ILE A 107 9.94 -16.52 15.84
C ILE A 107 9.05 -15.47 16.51
N GLY A 108 9.44 -15.05 17.71
CA GLY A 108 8.72 -14.00 18.44
C GLY A 108 8.83 -12.63 17.77
N PRO A 109 7.91 -11.68 18.06
CA PRO A 109 7.94 -10.33 17.48
C PRO A 109 9.24 -9.57 17.76
N TRP A 110 9.83 -9.78 18.94
CA TRP A 110 11.10 -9.16 19.31
C TRP A 110 12.25 -9.71 18.47
N ASP A 111 12.32 -11.03 18.29
CA ASP A 111 13.35 -11.67 17.48
C ASP A 111 13.24 -11.28 16.00
N ALA A 112 12.03 -11.08 15.49
CA ALA A 112 11.81 -10.57 14.13
C ALA A 112 12.38 -9.16 13.94
N ILE A 113 12.22 -8.27 14.93
CA ILE A 113 12.83 -6.93 14.91
C ILE A 113 14.35 -7.02 14.96
N VAL A 114 14.90 -7.87 15.83
CA VAL A 114 16.35 -8.08 15.94
C VAL A 114 16.90 -8.65 14.63
N LEU A 115 16.21 -9.60 14.00
CA LEU A 115 16.59 -10.19 12.72
C LEU A 115 16.59 -9.13 11.61
N ALA A 116 15.55 -8.30 11.53
CA ALA A 116 15.47 -7.21 10.56
C ALA A 116 16.62 -6.20 10.70
N ALA A 117 17.06 -5.91 11.93
CA ALA A 117 18.12 -4.96 12.21
C ALA A 117 19.53 -5.54 12.04
N THR A 118 19.74 -6.80 12.39
CA THR A 118 21.08 -7.42 12.46
C THR A 118 21.44 -8.22 11.21
N LYS A 119 20.44 -8.77 10.50
CA LYS A 119 20.65 -9.65 9.34
C LYS A 119 19.63 -9.35 8.22
N PRO A 120 19.78 -8.21 7.53
CA PRO A 120 18.82 -7.78 6.50
C PRO A 120 18.70 -8.77 5.33
N ASP A 121 19.79 -9.45 4.94
CA ASP A 121 19.75 -10.45 3.86
C ASP A 121 18.93 -11.69 4.22
N GLU A 122 19.03 -12.15 5.47
CA GLU A 122 18.26 -13.30 5.97
C GLU A 122 16.77 -12.92 6.10
N TYR A 123 16.51 -11.72 6.63
CA TYR A 123 15.17 -11.15 6.68
C TYR A 123 14.54 -11.04 5.27
N ALA A 124 15.28 -10.52 4.28
CA ALA A 124 14.81 -10.40 2.91
C ALA A 124 14.48 -11.75 2.27
N LYS A 125 15.29 -12.80 2.54
CA LYS A 125 15.01 -14.16 2.05
C LYS A 125 13.72 -14.74 2.65
N LEU A 126 13.49 -14.53 3.95
CA LEU A 126 12.25 -14.97 4.62
C LEU A 126 11.03 -14.18 4.14
N MET A 127 11.21 -12.90 3.83
CA MET A 127 10.16 -12.10 3.20
C MET A 127 9.83 -12.60 1.80
N LEU A 128 10.87 -12.85 0.99
CA LEU A 128 10.69 -13.35 -0.35
C LEU A 128 10.15 -14.77 -0.37
N SER A 129 10.44 -15.65 0.58
CA SER A 129 9.86 -17.00 0.56
C SER A 129 8.34 -17.00 0.67
N ALA A 130 7.75 -15.97 1.27
CA ALA A 130 6.31 -15.77 1.38
C ALA A 130 5.67 -15.05 0.20
N HIS A 131 6.44 -14.63 -0.81
CA HIS A 131 5.89 -13.85 -1.93
C HIS A 131 4.79 -14.62 -2.69
N ILE A 132 4.95 -15.94 -2.87
CA ILE A 132 4.00 -16.77 -3.61
C ILE A 132 2.61 -16.76 -2.97
N PRO A 133 2.42 -17.13 -1.69
CA PRO A 133 1.09 -17.12 -1.07
C PRO A 133 0.48 -15.71 -0.99
N VAL A 134 1.28 -14.67 -0.76
CA VAL A 134 0.78 -13.29 -0.73
C VAL A 134 0.31 -12.83 -2.12
N ALA A 135 1.10 -13.10 -3.15
CA ALA A 135 0.72 -12.80 -4.53
C ALA A 135 -0.50 -13.60 -4.98
N ALA A 136 -0.60 -14.87 -4.60
CA ALA A 136 -1.77 -15.71 -4.89
C ALA A 136 -3.03 -15.16 -4.22
N PHE A 137 -2.95 -14.76 -2.94
CA PHE A 137 -4.06 -14.12 -2.24
C PHE A 137 -4.49 -12.81 -2.91
N GLY A 138 -3.53 -11.91 -3.21
CA GLY A 138 -3.82 -10.65 -3.88
C GLY A 138 -4.40 -10.86 -5.28
N GLY A 139 -3.84 -11.79 -6.06
CA GLY A 139 -4.31 -12.15 -7.39
C GLY A 139 -5.73 -12.73 -7.38
N ALA A 140 -6.03 -13.65 -6.45
CA ALA A 140 -7.38 -14.20 -6.29
C ALA A 140 -8.39 -13.13 -5.85
N PHE A 141 -8.02 -12.24 -4.94
CA PHE A 141 -8.86 -11.11 -4.54
C PHE A 141 -9.16 -10.17 -5.71
N LEU A 142 -8.13 -9.79 -6.49
CA LEU A 142 -8.30 -8.93 -7.67
C LEU A 142 -9.13 -9.63 -8.75
N LEU A 143 -8.93 -10.93 -8.96
CA LEU A 143 -9.74 -11.74 -9.86
C LEU A 143 -11.21 -11.71 -9.43
N MET A 144 -11.50 -11.92 -8.15
CA MET A 144 -12.86 -11.87 -7.62
C MET A 144 -13.49 -10.49 -7.81
N VAL A 145 -12.79 -9.40 -7.51
CA VAL A 145 -13.31 -8.03 -7.72
C VAL A 145 -13.53 -7.73 -9.20
N ALA A 146 -12.65 -8.20 -10.07
CA ALA A 146 -12.81 -8.07 -11.52
C ALA A 146 -14.02 -8.86 -12.03
N LEU A 147 -14.15 -10.13 -11.65
CA LEU A 147 -15.31 -10.97 -11.99
C LEU A 147 -16.60 -10.35 -11.47
N LYS A 148 -16.58 -9.77 -10.26
CA LYS A 148 -17.70 -9.01 -9.71
C LYS A 148 -18.11 -7.85 -10.56
N HIS A 149 -17.13 -7.09 -11.02
CA HIS A 149 -17.40 -6.04 -11.97
C HIS A 149 -17.99 -6.60 -13.27
N PHE A 150 -17.47 -7.70 -13.81
CA PHE A 150 -17.90 -8.27 -15.08
C PHE A 150 -19.29 -8.92 -15.05
N PHE A 151 -19.66 -9.60 -13.97
CA PHE A 151 -20.93 -10.30 -13.80
C PHE A 151 -22.07 -9.43 -13.31
N LYS A 152 -21.82 -8.22 -12.79
CA LYS A 152 -22.88 -7.33 -12.33
C LYS A 152 -23.97 -7.10 -13.40
N GLU A 153 -25.21 -7.49 -13.09
CA GLU A 153 -26.39 -7.18 -13.92
C GLU A 153 -26.71 -5.67 -13.85
N ASN A 154 -27.17 -5.11 -14.97
CA ASN A 154 -27.52 -3.68 -15.10
C ASN A 154 -26.35 -2.69 -14.92
N LYS A 155 -25.21 -2.94 -15.55
CA LYS A 155 -24.13 -1.96 -15.64
C LYS A 155 -24.50 -0.82 -16.61
N GLU A 156 -24.29 0.43 -16.17
CA GLU A 156 -24.47 1.61 -17.02
C GLU A 156 -23.29 1.82 -18.00
N VAL A 157 -22.11 1.28 -17.67
CA VAL A 157 -20.88 1.42 -18.46
C VAL A 157 -20.32 0.03 -18.77
N PHE A 158 -20.18 -0.27 -20.06
CA PHE A 158 -19.51 -1.48 -20.57
C PHE A 158 -18.21 -1.04 -21.25
N TRP A 159 -17.07 -1.57 -20.81
CA TRP A 159 -15.76 -1.28 -21.41
C TRP A 159 -15.56 -2.12 -22.68
N LEU A 160 -15.97 -3.39 -22.65
CA LEU A 160 -15.86 -4.36 -23.74
C LEU A 160 -17.21 -5.04 -24.01
N THR A 161 -18.15 -4.31 -24.65
CA THR A 161 -19.55 -4.72 -24.85
C THR A 161 -19.74 -6.15 -25.38
N TYR A 162 -18.86 -6.65 -26.26
CA TYR A 162 -18.96 -8.00 -26.83
C TYR A 162 -18.63 -9.13 -25.84
N LEU A 163 -17.67 -8.89 -24.93
CA LEU A 163 -17.30 -9.85 -23.89
C LEU A 163 -18.22 -9.71 -22.67
N GLU A 164 -18.60 -8.48 -22.32
CA GLU A 164 -19.34 -8.22 -21.08
C GLU A 164 -20.83 -8.59 -21.15
N ARG A 165 -21.48 -8.49 -22.31
CA ARG A 165 -22.90 -8.85 -22.46
C ARG A 165 -23.20 -10.31 -22.08
N PRO A 166 -22.51 -11.34 -22.62
CA PRO A 166 -22.75 -12.72 -22.20
C PRO A 166 -22.36 -12.97 -20.74
N LEU A 167 -21.27 -12.35 -20.25
CA LEU A 167 -20.83 -12.48 -18.86
C LEU A 167 -21.82 -11.86 -17.86
N SER A 168 -22.42 -10.71 -18.19
CA SER A 168 -23.43 -10.06 -17.35
C SER A 168 -24.71 -10.90 -17.23
N ALA A 169 -25.06 -11.68 -18.26
CA ALA A 169 -26.21 -12.59 -18.21
C ALA A 169 -25.97 -13.83 -17.32
N MET A 170 -24.71 -14.16 -17.02
CA MET A 170 -24.32 -15.25 -16.11
C MET A 170 -24.34 -14.82 -14.62
N GLY A 171 -24.45 -13.52 -14.35
CA GLY A 171 -24.34 -12.94 -13.00
C GLY A 171 -25.56 -13.03 -12.10
N LYS A 172 -26.56 -13.86 -12.43
CA LYS A 172 -27.76 -14.06 -11.59
C LYS A 172 -27.48 -14.70 -10.23
N LEU A 173 -26.29 -15.25 -10.04
CA LEU A 173 -25.84 -15.83 -8.78
C LEU A 173 -24.70 -14.98 -8.24
N ASP A 174 -24.91 -14.31 -7.10
CA ASP A 174 -23.88 -13.55 -6.36
C ASP A 174 -22.64 -14.41 -6.01
N THR A 175 -22.73 -15.74 -6.14
CA THR A 175 -21.66 -16.71 -5.85
C THR A 175 -20.87 -17.19 -7.08
N SER A 176 -21.28 -16.80 -8.30
CA SER A 176 -20.66 -17.27 -9.56
C SER A 176 -19.18 -16.86 -9.69
N GLU A 177 -18.83 -15.68 -9.20
CA GLU A 177 -17.46 -15.16 -9.13
C GLU A 177 -16.54 -16.04 -8.29
N LEU A 178 -17.06 -16.51 -7.15
CA LEU A 178 -16.35 -17.33 -6.18
C LEU A 178 -16.13 -18.74 -6.73
N ALA A 179 -17.12 -19.29 -7.44
CA ALA A 179 -17.00 -20.58 -8.12
C ALA A 179 -15.93 -20.56 -9.23
N VAL A 180 -15.90 -19.50 -10.05
CA VAL A 180 -14.89 -19.35 -11.11
C VAL A 180 -13.49 -19.12 -10.53
N ALA A 181 -13.37 -18.28 -9.50
CA ALA A 181 -12.09 -18.04 -8.83
C ALA A 181 -11.54 -19.35 -8.24
N MET A 182 -12.38 -20.17 -7.60
CA MET A 182 -11.98 -21.49 -7.08
C MET A 182 -11.54 -22.45 -8.19
N LEU A 183 -12.23 -22.49 -9.33
CA LEU A 183 -11.89 -23.37 -10.46
C LEU A 183 -10.56 -22.99 -11.13
N VAL A 184 -10.24 -21.68 -11.18
CA VAL A 184 -9.00 -21.20 -11.80
C VAL A 184 -7.79 -21.36 -10.87
N VAL A 185 -7.99 -21.25 -9.56
CA VAL A 185 -6.91 -21.29 -8.56
C VAL A 185 -6.59 -22.73 -8.11
N TYR A 186 -7.54 -23.67 -8.26
CA TYR A 186 -7.44 -25.07 -7.83
C TYR A 186 -7.30 -26.02 -9.01
#